data_AF-A0A6B2FXU2-F1
#
_entry.id   AF-A0A6B2FXU2-F1
#
_cell.length_a   1.000
_cell.length_b   1.000
_cell.length_c   1.000
_cell.angle_alpha   90.00
_cell.angle_beta   90.00
_cell.angle_gamma   90.00
#
_symmetry.space_group_name_H-M   'P 1'
#
loop_
_entity.id
_entity.type
_entity.pdbx_description
1 polymer ?
#
loop_
_entity_poly.entity_id
_entity_poly.type
_entity_poly.pdbx_seq_one_letter_code
_entity_poly.pdbx_strand_id
1 'polypeptide(L)' 'MKAIEKNEKAASRKEREIILILSLIFGDLINKLFLKFTSIDSFILTMIIGIGSMYCFQSGYYYFRNDIKKILKR' A
#
# COMPACT_ATOMS: atom_id res chain seq x y z
N MET A 1 -2.05 -13.00 9.58
CA MET A 1 -3.03 -11.90 9.72
C MET A 1 -3.04 -11.21 11.09
N LYS A 2 -2.99 -11.91 12.25
CA LYS A 2 -3.03 -11.27 13.59
C LYS A 2 -1.98 -10.17 13.84
N ALA A 3 -0.78 -10.29 13.26
CA ALA A 3 0.29 -9.31 13.42
C ALA A 3 0.01 -7.98 12.68
N ILE A 4 -0.56 -8.05 11.48
CA ILE A 4 -0.91 -6.88 10.65
C ILE A 4 -2.00 -6.07 11.36
N GLU A 5 -3.05 -6.74 11.81
CA GLU A 5 -4.19 -6.09 12.48
C GLU A 5 -3.79 -5.42 13.82
N LYS A 6 -2.88 -6.05 14.56
CA LYS A 6 -2.32 -5.48 15.80
C LYS A 6 -1.49 -4.23 15.50
N ASN A 7 -0.66 -4.28 14.46
CA ASN A 7 0.19 -3.15 14.05
C ASN A 7 -0.63 -2.00 13.45
N GLU A 8 -1.70 -2.32 12.74
CA GLU A 8 -2.67 -1.35 12.23
C GLU A 8 -3.40 -0.65 13.38
N LYS A 9 -3.95 -1.41 14.35
CA LYS A 9 -4.57 -0.84 15.56
C LYS A 9 -3.60 0.03 16.38
N ALA A 10 -2.31 -0.31 16.38
CA ALA A 10 -1.28 0.46 17.04
C ALA A 10 -0.77 1.67 16.24
N ALA A 11 -1.19 1.86 14.99
CA ALA A 11 -0.79 2.97 14.14
C ALA A 11 -1.54 4.26 14.50
N SER A 12 -0.79 5.37 14.61
CA SER A 12 -1.37 6.69 14.89
C SER A 12 -2.22 7.17 13.70
N ARG A 13 -3.18 8.07 13.95
CA ARG A 13 -4.03 8.66 12.89
C ARG A 13 -3.21 9.28 11.77
N LYS A 14 -2.16 10.04 12.11
CA LYS A 14 -1.21 10.62 11.13
C LYS A 14 -0.45 9.55 10.33
N GLU A 15 -0.05 8.46 11.00
CA GLU A 15 0.66 7.34 10.37
C GLU A 15 -0.24 6.65 9.32
N ARG A 16 -1.51 6.44 9.67
CA ARG A 16 -2.53 5.89 8.75
C ARG A 16 -2.77 6.79 7.54
N GLU A 17 -2.91 8.10 7.73
CA GLU A 17 -3.08 9.06 6.64
C GLU A 17 -1.88 9.05 5.68
N ILE A 18 -0.66 9.03 6.22
CA ILE A 18 0.57 8.96 5.41
C ILE A 18 0.61 7.67 4.58
N ILE A 19 0.32 6.52 5.19
CA ILE A 19 0.30 5.23 4.49
C ILE A 19 -0.79 5.21 3.42
N LEU A 20 -1.95 5.80 3.69
CA LEU A 20 -3.06 5.84 2.73
C LEU A 20 -2.71 6.70 1.51
N ILE A 21 -2.10 7.88 1.71
CA ILE A 21 -1.61 8.72 0.63
C ILE A 21 -0.51 8.01 -0.17
N LEU A 22 0.46 7.37 0.52
CA LEU A 22 1.51 6.60 -0.14
C LEU A 22 0.96 5.42 -0.93
N SER A 23 -0.07 4.74 -0.40
CA SER A 23 -0.74 3.63 -1.08
C SER A 23 -1.41 4.13 -2.36
N LEU A 24 -2.11 5.27 -2.32
CA LEU A 24 -2.73 5.89 -3.49
C LEU A 24 -1.71 6.20 -4.59
N ILE A 25 -0.59 6.82 -4.21
CA ILE A 25 0.51 7.13 -5.15
C ILE A 25 1.08 5.84 -5.74
N PHE A 26 1.31 4.82 -4.90
CA PHE A 26 1.83 3.53 -5.35
C PHE A 26 0.87 2.83 -6.32
N GLY A 27 -0.44 2.83 -6.02
CA GLY A 27 -1.46 2.25 -6.88
C GLY A 27 -1.53 2.94 -8.25
N ASP A 28 -1.47 4.28 -8.29
CA ASP A 28 -1.42 5.04 -9.54
C ASP A 28 -0.16 4.72 -10.37
N LEU A 29 1.00 4.61 -9.71
CA LEU A 29 2.26 4.24 -10.37
C LEU A 29 2.19 2.83 -10.98
N ILE A 30 1.69 1.85 -10.24
CA ILE A 30 1.53 0.48 -10.73
C ILE A 30 0.51 0.42 -11.88
N ASN A 31 -0.59 1.16 -11.79
CA ASN A 31 -1.57 1.24 -12.87
C ASN A 31 -0.98 1.84 -14.15
N LYS A 32 -0.26 2.96 -14.05
CA LYS A 32 0.45 3.57 -15.19
C LYS A 32 1.49 2.61 -15.78
N LEU A 33 2.25 1.93 -14.93
CA LEU A 33 3.22 0.93 -15.35
C LEU A 33 2.52 -0.22 -16.10
N PHE A 34 1.44 -0.75 -15.53
CA PHE A 34 0.68 -1.85 -16.11
C PHE A 34 0.08 -1.48 -17.47
N LEU A 35 -0.59 -0.32 -17.58
CA LEU A 35 -1.14 0.18 -18.83
C LEU A 35 -0.06 0.32 -19.92
N LYS A 36 1.14 0.77 -19.54
CA LYS A 36 2.27 0.88 -20.46
C LYS A 36 2.77 -0.48 -20.97
N PHE A 37 2.67 -1.54 -20.17
CA PHE A 37 3.16 -2.87 -20.55
C PHE A 37 2.15 -3.75 -21.25
N THR A 38 0.86 -3.60 -20.95
CA THR A 38 -0.16 -4.51 -21.47
C THR A 38 -0.99 -3.92 -22.60
N SER A 39 -1.03 -2.59 -22.80
CA SER A 39 -1.90 -1.91 -23.78
C SER A 39 -3.38 -2.34 -23.66
N ILE A 40 -3.79 -2.85 -22.49
CA ILE A 40 -5.14 -3.32 -22.22
C ILE A 40 -5.97 -2.15 -21.70
N ASP A 41 -6.93 -1.68 -22.50
CA ASP A 41 -7.94 -0.68 -22.10
C ASP A 41 -9.10 -1.30 -21.32
N SER A 42 -8.79 -2.08 -20.27
CA SER A 42 -9.81 -2.63 -19.37
C SER A 42 -9.87 -1.82 -18.09
N PHE A 43 -10.89 -0.96 -17.99
CA PHE A 43 -11.15 -0.16 -16.79
C PHE A 43 -11.24 -1.03 -15.52
N ILE A 44 -11.91 -2.18 -15.61
CA ILE A 44 -12.07 -3.11 -14.49
C ILE A 44 -10.71 -3.67 -14.06
N LEU A 45 -9.86 -4.06 -15.01
CA LEU A 45 -8.54 -4.63 -14.70
C LEU A 45 -7.63 -3.58 -14.04
N THR A 46 -7.65 -2.35 -14.55
CA THR A 46 -6.92 -1.21 -13.95
C THR A 46 -7.42 -0.89 -12.55
N MET A 47 -8.72 -0.99 -12.30
CA MET A 47 -9.27 -0.79 -10.96
C MET A 47 -8.83 -1.89 -9.99
N ILE A 48 -8.86 -3.16 -10.42
CA ILE A 48 -8.41 -4.32 -9.62
C ILE A 48 -6.92 -4.20 -9.29
N ILE A 49 -6.09 -3.82 -10.25
CA ILE A 49 -4.65 -3.70 -10.05
C ILE A 49 -4.33 -2.52 -9.14
N GLY A 50 -5.02 -1.38 -9.30
CA GLY A 50 -4.88 -0.23 -8.42
C GLY A 50 -5.24 -0.58 -6.97
N ILE A 51 -6.44 -1.10 -6.75
CA ILE A 51 -6.90 -1.46 -5.39
C ILE A 51 -6.05 -2.59 -4.80
N GLY A 52 -5.69 -3.59 -5.61
CA GLY A 52 -4.87 -4.73 -5.17
C GLY A 52 -3.46 -4.30 -4.77
N SER A 53 -2.82 -3.44 -5.55
CA SER A 53 -1.50 -2.89 -5.24
C SER A 53 -1.52 -2.00 -4.00
N MET A 54 -2.57 -1.18 -3.83
CA MET A 54 -2.80 -0.41 -2.59
C MET A 54 -2.91 -1.32 -1.36
N TYR A 55 -3.72 -2.38 -1.44
CA TYR A 55 -3.90 -3.32 -0.34
C TYR A 55 -2.61 -4.08 0.00
N CYS A 56 -1.86 -4.52 -1.02
CA CYS A 56 -0.56 -5.17 -0.83
C CYS A 56 0.44 -4.24 -0.16
N PHE A 57 0.52 -2.98 -0.60
CA PHE A 57 1.42 -1.99 -0.01
C PHE A 57 1.07 -1.72 1.46
N GLN A 58 -0.22 -1.46 1.75
CA GLN A 58 -0.70 -1.20 3.10
C GLN A 58 -0.47 -2.40 4.03
N SER A 59 -0.76 -3.61 3.57
CA SER A 59 -0.52 -4.85 4.32
C SER A 59 0.96 -5.07 4.58
N GLY A 60 1.81 -4.85 3.58
CA GLY A 60 3.27 -4.93 3.69
C GLY A 60 3.81 -3.93 4.71
N TYR A 61 3.36 -2.67 4.65
CA TYR A 61 3.76 -1.67 5.63
C TYR A 61 3.41 -2.11 7.05
N TYR A 62 2.17 -2.53 7.31
CA TYR A 62 1.77 -2.94 8.67
C TYR A 62 2.47 -4.22 9.13
N TYR A 63 2.87 -5.10 8.21
CA TYR A 63 3.71 -6.25 8.54
C TYR A 63 5.10 -5.79 9.03
N PHE A 64 5.77 -4.91 8.27
CA PHE A 64 7.14 -4.44 8.57
C PHE A 64 7.20 -3.23 9.51
N ARG A 65 6.06 -2.69 9.94
CA ARG A 65 5.97 -1.47 10.74
C ARG A 65 6.91 -1.45 11.94
N ASN A 66 7.02 -2.57 12.66
CA ASN A 66 7.86 -2.66 13.85
C ASN A 66 9.35 -2.56 13.51
N ASP A 67 9.78 -3.12 12.38
CA ASP A 67 11.17 -3.03 11.93
C ASP A 67 11.47 -1.65 11.34
N ILE A 68 10.54 -1.07 10.58
CA ILE A 68 10.62 0.33 10.11
C ILE A 68 10.76 1.29 11.29
N LYS A 69 9.98 1.12 12.35
CA LYS A 69 10.08 1.94 13.57
C LYS A 69 11.39 1.74 14.34
N LYS A 70 11.96 0.53 14.32
CA LYS A 70 13.29 0.29 14.90
C LYS A 70 14.38 0.99 14.11
N ILE A 71 14.28 1.00 12.77
CA ILE A 71 15.23 1.70 11.89
C ILE A 71 15.13 3.22 12.07
N LEU A 72 13.91 3.78 12.11
CA LEU A 72 13.67 5.22 12.30
C LEU A 72 14.03 5.75 13.70
N LYS A 73 14.18 4.87 14.70
CA LYS A 73 14.62 5.23 16.05
C LYS A 73 16.14 5.14 16.24
N ARG A 74 16.88 4.66 15.23
CA ARG A 74 18.33 4.85 15.14
C ARG A 74 18.63 6.21 14.54
#